data_AF-A0A6G0VU56-F1
#
_entry.id   AF-A0A6G0VU56-F1
#
_cell.length_a   1.000
_cell.length_b   1.000
_cell.length_c   1.000
_cell.angle_alpha   90.00
_cell.angle_beta   90.00
_cell.angle_gamma   90.00
#
_symmetry.space_group_name_H-M   'P 1'
#
loop_
_entity.id
_entity.type
_entity.pdbx_description
1 polymer ?
#
loop_
_entity_poly.entity_id
_entity_poly.type
_entity_poly.pdbx_seq_one_letter_code
_entity_poly.pdbx_strand_id
1 'polypeptide(L)'
;MDCTPDTSRQEQLSIVIRIVDMDIENESTEPRIKEYFLDFINILDSTAQGYDNGANMTGQYKGVQARILKQNSRAFFMPCAAHRLNLVLGDTAKSSVRAVHFFETRWESRYDSIKAIRFHIKEMIDALDEISDTTRDPLIRSETSSLIAEISSLEFLMSLCIWYTVLCEVNIVSKSLQGRDVNLVVSSELLNGLI
;
A
#
# COMPACT_ATOMS: atom_id res chain seq x y z
N MET A 1 -0.41 -2.93 12.62
CA MET A 1 -1.69 -2.80 13.34
C MET A 1 -2.64 -2.05 12.45
N ASP A 2 -3.69 -2.72 11.99
CA ASP A 2 -4.85 -2.08 11.36
C ASP A 2 -5.96 -2.11 12.43
N CYS A 3 -6.52 -0.95 12.75
CA CYS A 3 -7.51 -0.83 13.83
C CYS A 3 -8.88 -0.58 13.22
N THR A 4 -9.60 -1.66 12.89
CA THR A 4 -11.03 -1.58 12.58
C THR A 4 -11.81 -1.71 13.89
N PRO A 5 -12.70 -0.77 14.25
CA PRO A 5 -13.41 -0.84 15.53
C PRO A 5 -14.39 -2.01 15.57
N ASP A 6 -14.24 -2.86 16.59
CA ASP A 6 -15.20 -3.92 16.95
C ASP A 6 -16.35 -3.33 17.79
N THR A 7 -17.57 -3.82 17.51
CA THR A 7 -18.82 -3.70 18.28
C THR A 7 -18.70 -3.74 19.81
N SER A 8 -17.68 -4.40 20.39
CA SER A 8 -17.46 -4.49 21.84
C SER A 8 -16.98 -3.20 22.51
N ARG A 9 -16.50 -2.21 21.73
CA ARG A 9 -15.89 -0.95 22.22
C ARG A 9 -14.71 -1.14 23.18
N GLN A 10 -14.08 -2.33 23.18
CA GLN A 10 -12.84 -2.56 23.92
C GLN A 10 -11.66 -2.52 22.95
N GLU A 11 -10.63 -1.74 23.29
CA GLU A 11 -9.37 -1.78 22.55
C GLU A 11 -8.62 -3.06 22.91
N GLN A 12 -8.40 -3.92 21.92
CA GLN A 12 -7.70 -5.18 22.07
C GLN A 12 -6.51 -5.22 21.11
N LEU A 13 -5.34 -5.66 21.60
CA LEU A 13 -4.14 -5.86 20.81
C LEU A 13 -3.92 -7.35 20.59
N SER A 14 -4.10 -7.83 19.36
CA SER A 14 -3.84 -9.21 18.98
C SER A 14 -2.40 -9.35 18.46
N ILE A 15 -1.66 -10.32 19.02
CA ILE A 15 -0.33 -10.67 18.55
C ILE A 15 -0.41 -12.00 17.81
N VAL A 16 -0.08 -11.94 16.52
CA VAL A 16 0.00 -13.08 15.62
C VAL A 16 1.47 -13.39 15.38
N ILE A 17 1.93 -14.54 15.84
CA ILE A 17 3.26 -15.04 15.45
C ILE A 17 3.10 -15.92 14.23
N ARG A 18 4.04 -15.74 13.30
CA ARG A 18 4.10 -16.51 12.07
C ARG A 18 5.38 -17.29 12.04
N ILE A 19 5.24 -18.60 12.05
CA ILE A 19 6.36 -19.54 12.09
C ILE A 19 6.47 -20.16 10.71
N VAL A 20 7.69 -20.25 10.20
CA VAL A 20 8.01 -21.04 9.02
C VAL A 20 8.23 -22.47 9.49
N ASP A 21 7.28 -23.33 9.15
CA ASP A 21 7.38 -24.76 9.40
C ASP A 21 8.17 -25.37 8.25
N MET A 22 9.39 -25.81 8.55
CA MET A 22 10.23 -26.56 7.62
C MET A 22 10.37 -27.97 8.16
N ASP A 23 9.86 -28.94 7.41
CA ASP A 23 9.94 -30.34 7.78
C ASP A 23 11.37 -30.83 7.52
N ILE A 24 12.22 -30.76 8.55
CA ILE A 24 13.68 -30.97 8.46
C ILE A 24 14.00 -32.42 8.03
N GLU A 25 13.07 -33.35 8.23
CA GLU A 25 13.25 -34.76 7.88
C GLU A 25 12.92 -35.08 6.41
N ASN A 26 12.31 -34.14 5.68
CA ASN A 26 11.78 -34.42 4.34
C ASN A 26 12.02 -33.22 3.40
N GLU A 27 13.18 -33.22 2.74
CA GLU A 27 13.70 -32.14 1.88
C GLU A 27 12.80 -31.77 0.68
N SER A 28 11.79 -32.59 0.36
CA SER A 28 10.81 -32.34 -0.70
C SER A 28 9.57 -31.56 -0.22
N THR A 29 9.50 -31.20 1.06
CA THR A 29 8.35 -30.50 1.62
C THR A 29 8.50 -28.99 1.47
N GLU A 30 7.59 -28.34 0.76
CA GLU A 30 7.59 -26.89 0.62
C GLU A 30 7.42 -26.18 1.98
N PRO A 31 8.17 -25.11 2.27
CA PRO A 31 8.03 -24.34 3.51
C PRO A 31 6.59 -23.84 3.68
N ARG A 32 5.97 -24.15 4.83
CA ARG A 32 4.61 -23.69 5.12
C ARG A 32 4.63 -22.62 6.19
N ILE A 33 4.02 -21.49 5.89
CA ILE A 33 3.77 -20.44 6.88
C ILE A 33 2.51 -20.83 7.67
N LYS A 34 2.65 -20.94 9.00
CA LYS A 34 1.51 -21.09 9.91
C LYS A 34 1.37 -19.84 10.77
N GLU A 35 0.14 -19.35 10.89
CA GLU A 35 -0.20 -18.19 11.71
C GLU A 35 -0.90 -18.68 12.98
N TYR A 36 -0.38 -18.29 14.14
CA TYR A 36 -0.96 -18.63 15.43
C TYR A 36 -1.28 -17.36 16.20
N PHE A 37 -2.53 -17.25 16.62
CA PHE A 37 -2.90 -16.32 17.67
C PHE A 37 -2.37 -16.88 18.99
N LEU A 38 -1.46 -16.16 19.64
CA LEU A 38 -0.84 -16.63 20.88
C LEU A 38 -1.69 -16.31 22.08
N ASP A 39 -1.84 -15.03 22.39
CA ASP A 39 -2.65 -14.52 23.48
C ASP A 39 -2.66 -12.99 23.42
N PHE A 40 -3.39 -12.37 24.34
CA PHE A 40 -3.20 -10.98 24.71
C PHE A 40 -1.92 -10.86 25.57
N ILE A 41 -0.94 -10.07 25.11
CA ILE A 41 0.27 -9.81 25.90
C ILE A 41 0.03 -8.65 26.85
N ASN A 42 0.48 -8.80 28.10
CA ASN A 42 0.47 -7.70 29.05
C ASN A 42 1.36 -6.57 28.53
N ILE A 43 0.80 -5.38 28.46
CA ILE A 43 1.46 -4.18 27.98
C ILE A 43 2.78 -3.88 28.71
N LEU A 44 2.92 -4.28 29.98
CA LEU A 44 4.12 -4.11 30.79
C LEU A 44 5.31 -4.93 30.29
N ASP A 45 5.05 -6.01 29.56
CA ASP A 45 6.08 -6.91 29.01
C ASP A 45 6.51 -6.50 27.58
N SER A 46 5.87 -5.48 27.00
CA SER A 46 6.22 -4.96 25.68
C SER A 46 7.44 -4.03 25.74
N THR A 47 8.26 -4.03 24.68
CA THR A 47 9.43 -3.13 24.55
C THR A 47 9.32 -2.18 23.35
N ALA A 48 8.36 -2.42 22.46
CA ALA A 48 8.11 -1.57 21.30
C ALA A 48 6.63 -1.58 20.93
N GLN A 49 6.20 -0.49 20.30
CA GLN A 49 4.85 -0.31 19.75
C GLN A 49 4.95 0.30 18.35
N GLY A 50 4.31 -0.33 17.36
CA GLY A 50 4.40 0.08 15.96
C GLY A 50 3.06 0.08 15.23
N TYR A 51 2.63 1.24 14.75
CA TYR A 51 1.37 1.46 14.04
C TYR A 51 1.48 2.64 13.06
N ASP A 52 0.39 2.92 12.34
CA ASP A 52 0.30 4.06 11.44
C ASP A 52 0.30 5.40 12.20
N ASN A 53 0.45 6.50 11.47
CA ASN A 53 0.48 7.84 12.07
C ASN A 53 -0.93 8.43 12.28
N GLY A 54 -1.97 7.60 12.37
CA GLY A 54 -3.31 8.07 12.67
C GLY A 54 -3.33 8.86 13.98
N ALA A 55 -4.11 9.94 14.05
CA ALA A 55 -4.17 10.81 15.23
C ALA A 55 -4.60 10.05 16.50
N ASN A 56 -5.45 9.02 16.34
CA ASN A 56 -5.87 8.13 17.42
C ASN A 56 -4.75 7.19 17.87
N MET A 57 -3.79 6.88 17.02
CA MET A 57 -2.67 5.97 17.32
C MET A 57 -1.46 6.72 17.90
N THR A 58 -1.12 7.87 17.33
CA THR A 58 0.12 8.63 17.65
C THR A 58 -0.11 9.89 18.49
N GLY A 59 -1.35 10.22 18.81
CA GLY A 59 -1.68 11.43 19.56
C GLY A 59 -0.97 11.50 20.92
N GLN A 60 -0.24 12.60 21.16
CA GLN A 60 0.61 12.81 22.34
C GLN A 60 -0.14 12.74 23.69
N TYR A 61 -1.44 13.04 23.70
CA TYR A 61 -2.22 13.14 24.95
C TYR A 61 -3.30 12.06 25.08
N LYS A 62 -3.96 11.71 23.97
CA LYS A 62 -5.12 10.80 23.96
C LYS A 62 -4.93 9.57 23.07
N GLY A 63 -3.85 9.55 22.28
CA GLY A 63 -3.59 8.46 21.36
C GLY A 63 -3.11 7.19 22.07
N VAL A 64 -3.21 6.06 21.37
CA VAL A 64 -2.74 4.75 21.85
C VAL A 64 -1.31 4.85 22.36
N GLN A 65 -0.41 5.51 21.61
CA GLN A 65 0.97 5.77 22.03
C GLN A 65 1.09 6.35 23.44
N ALA A 66 0.36 7.43 23.72
CA ALA A 66 0.43 8.12 24.99
C ALA A 66 -0.10 7.24 26.14
N ARG A 67 -1.16 6.46 25.87
CA ARG A 67 -1.76 5.54 26.85
C ARG A 67 -0.83 4.38 27.17
N ILE A 68 -0.21 3.81 26.15
CA ILE A 68 0.76 2.72 26.31
C ILE A 68 2.01 3.21 27.04
N LEU A 69 2.58 4.36 26.66
CA LEU A 69 3.74 4.93 27.35
C LEU A 69 3.47 5.27 28.83
N LYS A 70 2.23 5.65 29.16
CA LYS A 70 1.82 5.90 30.55
C LYS A 70 1.81 4.62 31.39
N GLN A 71 1.49 3.48 30.78
CA GLN A 71 1.47 2.19 31.47
C GLN A 71 2.83 1.51 31.44
N ASN A 72 3.59 1.66 30.35
CA ASN A 72 4.91 1.11 30.16
C ASN A 72 5.83 2.11 29.43
N SER A 73 6.70 2.78 30.19
CA SER A 73 7.66 3.74 29.65
C SER A 73 8.76 3.12 28.79
N ARG A 74 8.91 1.78 28.79
CA ARG A 74 9.88 1.04 27.98
C ARG A 74 9.35 0.71 26.57
N ALA A 75 8.04 0.82 26.33
CA ALA A 75 7.43 0.51 25.05
C ALA A 75 7.69 1.63 24.02
N PHE A 76 8.87 1.60 23.38
CA PHE A 76 9.28 2.63 22.43
C PHE A 76 8.37 2.68 21.20
N PHE A 77 8.01 3.89 20.75
CA PHE A 77 7.16 4.08 19.59
C PHE A 77 7.94 4.10 18.28
N MET A 78 7.59 3.21 17.36
CA MET A 78 8.15 3.13 16.01
C MET A 78 7.06 3.38 14.96
N PRO A 79 7.08 4.52 14.24
CA PRO A 79 6.11 4.80 13.19
C PRO A 79 6.30 3.89 11.98
N CYS A 80 5.18 3.48 11.36
CA CYS A 80 5.18 2.59 10.20
C CYS A 80 5.92 3.19 8.99
N ALA A 81 6.95 2.49 8.49
CA ALA A 81 7.75 2.91 7.34
C ALA A 81 6.92 2.98 6.04
N ALA A 82 6.07 1.99 5.77
CA ALA A 82 5.19 1.98 4.60
C ALA A 82 4.20 3.15 4.62
N HIS A 83 3.63 3.46 5.79
CA HIS A 83 2.75 4.62 5.94
C HIS A 83 3.50 5.95 5.74
N ARG A 84 4.74 6.06 6.24
CA ARG A 84 5.57 7.25 6.01
C ARG A 84 5.95 7.44 4.55
N LEU A 85 6.28 6.35 3.83
CA LEU A 85 6.51 6.41 2.39
C LEU A 85 5.28 6.96 1.67
N ASN A 86 4.07 6.50 2.03
CA ASN A 86 2.83 7.02 1.46
C ASN A 86 2.65 8.53 1.69
N LEU A 87 2.98 9.03 2.89
CA LEU A 87 2.89 10.45 3.22
C LEU A 87 3.89 11.29 2.43
N VAL A 88 5.16 10.86 2.35
CA VAL A 88 6.20 11.57 1.59
C VAL A 88 5.84 11.68 0.12
N LEU A 89 5.31 10.60 -0.46
CA LEU A 89 4.83 10.60 -1.84
C LEU A 89 3.62 11.51 -2.03
N GLY A 90 2.65 11.47 -1.10
CA GLY A 90 1.50 12.37 -1.12
C GLY A 90 1.88 13.84 -1.03
N ASP A 91 2.87 14.18 -0.20
CA ASP A 91 3.39 15.54 -0.10
C ASP A 91 4.22 15.94 -1.33
N THR A 92 5.04 15.04 -1.85
CA THR A 92 5.78 15.25 -3.11
C THR A 92 4.82 15.50 -4.26
N ALA A 93 3.73 14.76 -4.33
CA ALA A 93 2.69 14.93 -5.34
C ALA A 93 2.03 16.31 -5.31
N LYS A 94 1.90 16.94 -4.13
CA LYS A 94 1.37 18.31 -4.00
C LYS A 94 2.21 19.36 -4.72
N SER A 95 3.46 19.05 -5.08
CA SER A 95 4.27 19.92 -5.92
C SER A 95 3.80 19.98 -7.38
N SER A 96 2.91 19.09 -7.82
CA SER A 96 2.41 19.02 -9.18
C SER A 96 0.89 18.84 -9.22
N VAL A 97 0.19 19.77 -9.87
CA VAL A 97 -1.28 19.71 -10.06
C VAL A 97 -1.70 18.41 -10.74
N ARG A 98 -0.90 17.91 -11.68
CA ARG A 98 -1.16 16.63 -12.35
C ARG A 98 -0.96 15.45 -11.41
N ALA A 99 0.05 15.50 -10.55
CA ALA A 99 0.37 14.41 -9.64
C ALA A 99 -0.65 14.31 -8.49
N VAL A 100 -1.13 15.42 -7.92
CA VAL A 100 -2.06 15.43 -6.77
C VAL A 100 -3.21 14.43 -6.93
N HIS A 101 -3.87 14.40 -8.09
CA HIS A 101 -5.00 13.50 -8.34
C HIS A 101 -4.62 12.01 -8.39
N PHE A 102 -3.36 11.66 -8.65
CA PHE A 102 -2.88 10.28 -8.62
C PHE A 102 -2.59 9.77 -7.20
N PHE A 103 -2.28 10.68 -6.24
CA PHE A 103 -1.78 10.31 -4.92
C PHE A 103 -2.77 10.55 -3.77
N GLU A 104 -4.03 10.92 -4.05
CA GLU A 104 -5.02 11.28 -3.02
C GLU A 104 -5.28 10.17 -1.99
N THR A 105 -5.25 8.87 -2.35
CA THR A 105 -5.19 7.75 -1.38
C THR A 105 -4.73 6.43 -1.99
N ARG A 106 -3.91 5.67 -1.24
CA ARG A 106 -3.51 4.25 -1.45
C ARG A 106 -2.94 3.97 -2.85
N TRP A 107 -1.74 4.47 -3.14
CA TRP A 107 -1.06 4.28 -4.43
C TRP A 107 -0.85 2.80 -4.81
N GLU A 108 -0.83 1.87 -3.86
CA GLU A 108 -0.81 0.42 -4.15
C GLU A 108 -1.96 0.01 -5.08
N SER A 109 -3.18 0.49 -4.81
CA SER A 109 -4.35 0.25 -5.69
C SER A 109 -4.24 0.95 -7.05
N ARG A 110 -3.48 2.05 -7.11
CA ARG A 110 -3.24 2.81 -8.35
C ARG A 110 -2.19 2.14 -9.23
N TYR A 111 -1.17 1.53 -8.63
CA TYR A 111 -0.18 0.74 -9.35
C TYR A 111 -0.84 -0.38 -10.16
N ASP A 112 -1.73 -1.18 -9.53
CA ASP A 112 -2.42 -2.26 -10.24
C ASP A 112 -3.31 -1.75 -11.37
N SER A 113 -4.00 -0.62 -11.16
CA SER A 113 -4.82 0.03 -12.20
C SER A 113 -3.97 0.49 -13.39
N ILE A 114 -2.86 1.19 -13.11
CA ILE A 114 -1.94 1.70 -14.14
C ILE A 114 -1.21 0.56 -14.86
N LYS A 115 -0.84 -0.50 -14.13
CA LYS A 115 -0.30 -1.73 -14.69
C LYS A 115 -1.29 -2.37 -15.66
N ALA A 116 -2.55 -2.53 -15.26
CA ALA A 116 -3.59 -3.09 -16.13
C ALA A 116 -3.74 -2.26 -17.42
N ILE A 117 -3.87 -0.94 -17.31
CA ILE A 117 -3.98 -0.06 -18.48
C ILE A 117 -2.71 -0.19 -19.35
N ARG A 118 -1.51 -0.14 -18.78
CA ARG A 118 -0.26 -0.22 -19.54
C ARG A 118 -0.14 -1.48 -20.39
N PHE A 119 -0.51 -2.63 -19.82
CA PHE A 119 -0.33 -3.92 -20.50
C PHE A 119 -1.52 -4.33 -21.37
N HIS A 120 -2.69 -3.71 -21.18
CA HIS A 120 -3.92 -4.06 -21.91
C HIS A 120 -4.53 -2.89 -22.69
N ILE A 121 -3.79 -1.80 -22.91
CA ILE A 121 -4.32 -0.60 -23.58
C ILE A 121 -4.82 -0.91 -24.99
N LYS A 122 -4.18 -1.85 -25.69
CA LYS A 122 -4.58 -2.23 -27.05
C LYS A 122 -5.93 -2.93 -27.02
N GLU A 123 -6.09 -3.90 -26.13
CA GLU A 123 -7.34 -4.64 -25.95
C GLU A 123 -8.48 -3.70 -25.49
N MET A 124 -8.17 -2.69 -24.68
CA MET A 124 -9.13 -1.64 -24.32
C MET A 124 -9.55 -0.79 -25.52
N ILE A 125 -8.60 -0.39 -26.38
CA ILE A 125 -8.89 0.36 -27.61
C ILE A 125 -9.75 -0.49 -28.54
N ASP A 126 -9.37 -1.74 -28.79
CA ASP A 126 -10.09 -2.66 -29.66
C ASP A 126 -11.54 -2.86 -29.17
N ALA A 127 -11.75 -3.00 -27.85
CA ALA A 127 -13.08 -3.11 -27.25
C ALA A 127 -13.91 -1.82 -27.39
N LEU A 128 -13.30 -0.65 -27.23
CA LEU A 128 -13.98 0.64 -27.42
C LEU A 128 -14.36 0.88 -28.88
N ASP A 129 -13.50 0.44 -29.81
CA ASP A 129 -13.73 0.55 -31.25
C ASP A 129 -14.91 -0.34 -31.66
N GLU A 130 -14.98 -1.57 -31.14
CA GLU A 130 -16.13 -2.47 -31.33
C GLU A 130 -17.44 -1.87 -30.80
N ILE A 131 -17.42 -1.22 -29.63
CA ILE A 131 -18.60 -0.53 -29.09
C ILE A 131 -19.01 0.64 -29.99
N SER A 132 -18.03 1.39 -30.51
CA SER A 132 -18.25 2.51 -31.43
C SER A 132 -18.95 2.05 -32.72
N ASP A 133 -18.53 0.91 -33.26
CA ASP A 133 -19.07 0.36 -34.51
C ASP A 133 -20.46 -0.25 -34.33
N THR A 134 -20.70 -0.91 -33.19
CA THR A 134 -21.94 -1.67 -32.96
C THR A 134 -23.07 -0.83 -32.40
N THR A 135 -22.79 0.28 -31.72
CA THR A 135 -23.84 1.10 -31.10
C THR A 135 -24.72 1.80 -32.15
N ARG A 136 -25.99 2.01 -31.81
CA ARG A 136 -26.92 2.87 -32.59
C ARG A 136 -27.05 4.27 -31.99
N ASP A 137 -26.58 4.45 -30.76
CA ASP A 137 -26.64 5.73 -30.05
C ASP A 137 -25.49 6.63 -30.54
N PRO A 138 -25.79 7.78 -31.17
CA PRO A 138 -24.76 8.72 -31.61
C PRO A 138 -23.89 9.27 -30.47
N LEU A 139 -24.45 9.39 -29.25
CA LEU A 139 -23.74 9.91 -28.09
C LEU A 139 -22.66 8.92 -27.64
N ILE A 140 -23.04 7.65 -27.46
CA ILE A 140 -22.10 6.59 -27.07
C ILE A 140 -20.96 6.49 -28.08
N ARG A 141 -21.28 6.55 -29.39
CA ARG A 141 -20.28 6.52 -30.47
C ARG A 141 -19.30 7.68 -30.39
N SER A 142 -19.81 8.89 -30.11
CA SER A 142 -18.98 10.09 -29.95
C SER A 142 -18.07 9.98 -28.72
N GLU A 143 -18.61 9.50 -27.59
CA GLU A 143 -17.86 9.34 -26.34
C GLU A 143 -16.76 8.28 -26.46
N THR A 144 -17.05 7.11 -27.03
CA THR A 144 -16.03 6.06 -27.25
C THR A 144 -14.93 6.52 -28.19
N SER A 145 -15.28 7.21 -29.28
CA SER A 145 -14.30 7.77 -30.22
C SER A 145 -13.41 8.83 -29.55
N SER A 146 -13.99 9.69 -28.72
CA SER A 146 -13.24 10.68 -27.94
C SER A 146 -12.29 10.01 -26.94
N LEU A 147 -12.75 8.96 -26.26
CA LEU A 147 -11.95 8.23 -25.28
C LEU A 147 -10.78 7.50 -25.96
N ILE A 148 -11.01 6.85 -27.11
CA ILE A 148 -9.94 6.21 -27.91
C ILE A 148 -8.88 7.25 -28.29
N ALA A 149 -9.30 8.44 -28.75
CA ALA A 149 -8.39 9.52 -29.12
C ALA A 149 -7.56 10.01 -27.92
N GLU A 150 -8.18 10.12 -26.74
CA GLU A 150 -7.50 10.54 -25.51
C GLU A 150 -6.47 9.50 -25.04
N ILE A 151 -6.86 8.23 -24.91
CA ILE A 151 -5.96 7.17 -24.43
C ILE A 151 -4.86 6.81 -25.43
N SER A 152 -5.09 7.08 -26.71
CA SER A 152 -4.08 6.91 -27.77
C SER A 152 -3.19 8.14 -27.94
N SER A 153 -3.48 9.24 -27.24
CA SER A 153 -2.68 10.46 -27.34
C SER A 153 -1.26 10.23 -26.81
N LEU A 154 -0.28 10.87 -27.46
CA LEU A 154 1.11 10.79 -27.03
C LEU A 154 1.28 11.27 -25.58
N GLU A 155 0.55 12.32 -25.20
CA GLU A 155 0.58 12.86 -23.85
C GLU A 155 0.11 11.82 -22.81
N PHE A 156 -0.99 11.12 -23.08
CA PHE A 156 -1.49 10.06 -22.22
C PHE A 156 -0.52 8.89 -22.15
N LEU A 157 -0.02 8.40 -23.28
CA LEU A 157 0.89 7.26 -23.34
C LEU A 157 2.22 7.54 -22.63
N MET A 158 2.78 8.75 -22.80
CA MET A 158 3.99 9.17 -22.09
C MET A 158 3.74 9.27 -20.59
N SER A 159 2.62 9.88 -20.18
CA SER A 159 2.20 9.96 -18.77
C SER A 159 2.06 8.55 -18.17
N LEU A 160 1.37 7.64 -18.86
CA LEU A 160 1.18 6.24 -18.45
C LEU A 160 2.51 5.50 -18.28
N CYS A 161 3.46 5.68 -19.20
CA CYS A 161 4.79 5.07 -19.08
C CYS A 161 5.56 5.60 -17.87
N ILE A 162 5.62 6.93 -17.71
CA ILE A 162 6.33 7.58 -16.60
C ILE A 162 5.74 7.14 -15.26
N TRP A 163 4.40 7.21 -15.13
CA TRP A 163 3.73 6.85 -13.89
C TRP A 163 3.86 5.37 -13.56
N TYR A 164 3.78 4.49 -14.55
CA TYR A 164 4.02 3.07 -14.32
C TYR A 164 5.42 2.82 -13.76
N THR A 165 6.46 3.43 -14.34
CA THR A 165 7.84 3.26 -13.86
C THR A 165 8.00 3.75 -12.43
N VAL A 166 7.54 4.98 -12.14
CA VAL A 166 7.64 5.57 -10.79
C VAL A 166 6.89 4.72 -9.76
N LEU A 167 5.64 4.35 -10.06
CA LEU A 167 4.83 3.56 -9.14
C LEU A 167 5.34 2.13 -9.00
N CYS A 168 6.02 1.57 -10.01
CA CYS A 168 6.62 0.25 -9.91
C CYS A 168 7.74 0.22 -8.86
N GLU A 169 8.67 1.17 -8.91
CA GLU A 169 9.77 1.27 -7.95
C GLU A 169 9.25 1.51 -6.52
N VAL A 170 8.30 2.45 -6.39
CA VAL A 170 7.60 2.68 -5.13
C VAL A 170 6.90 1.41 -4.64
N ASN A 171 6.28 0.64 -5.53
CA ASN A 171 5.61 -0.61 -5.20
C ASN A 171 6.57 -1.67 -4.66
N ILE A 172 7.71 -1.84 -5.32
CA ILE A 172 8.74 -2.79 -4.91
C ILE A 172 9.23 -2.44 -3.50
N VAL A 173 9.57 -1.17 -3.26
CA VAL A 173 10.06 -0.73 -1.94
C VAL A 173 8.98 -0.87 -0.87
N SER A 174 7.75 -0.47 -1.15
CA SER A 174 6.65 -0.63 -0.19
C SER A 174 6.38 -2.09 0.17
N LYS A 175 6.34 -2.99 -0.82
CA LYS A 175 6.17 -4.43 -0.57
C LYS A 175 7.34 -5.00 0.22
N SER A 176 8.56 -4.55 -0.07
CA SER A 176 9.76 -4.95 0.67
C SER A 176 9.71 -4.47 2.12
N LEU A 177 9.26 -3.23 2.37
CA LEU A 177 9.04 -2.67 3.71
C LEU A 177 7.90 -3.37 4.49
N GLN A 178 7.01 -4.08 3.80
CA GLN A 178 5.95 -4.89 4.42
C GLN A 178 6.39 -6.35 4.63
N GLY A 179 7.59 -6.73 4.16
CA GLY A 179 8.18 -8.05 4.33
C GLY A 179 8.44 -8.36 5.80
N ARG A 180 8.30 -9.64 6.19
CA ARG A 180 8.44 -10.08 7.58
C ARG A 180 9.87 -10.02 8.10
N ASP A 181 10.84 -10.16 7.20
CA ASP A 181 12.26 -10.21 7.52
C ASP A 181 12.97 -8.87 7.29
N VAL A 182 12.20 -7.80 7.00
CA VAL A 182 12.80 -6.48 6.74
C VAL A 182 13.34 -5.89 8.05
N ASN A 183 14.61 -5.50 8.04
CA ASN A 183 15.25 -4.81 9.15
C ASN A 183 15.46 -3.32 8.83
N LEU A 184 15.84 -2.54 9.85
CA LEU A 184 16.00 -1.08 9.73
C LEU A 184 17.10 -0.67 8.74
N VAL A 185 18.18 -1.45 8.63
CA VAL A 185 19.30 -1.16 7.71
C VAL A 185 18.83 -1.33 6.27
N VAL A 186 18.23 -2.48 5.97
CA VAL A 186 17.66 -2.78 4.65
C VAL A 186 16.56 -1.77 4.28
N SER A 187 15.72 -1.39 5.24
CA SER A 187 14.69 -0.36 5.03
C SER A 187 15.29 0.99 4.64
N SER A 188 16.42 1.38 5.26
CA SER A 188 17.12 2.62 4.93
C SER A 188 17.75 2.57 3.53
N GLU A 189 18.35 1.43 3.16
CA GLU A 189 18.95 1.24 1.83
C GLU A 189 17.89 1.28 0.72
N LEU A 190 16.76 0.59 0.92
CA LEU A 190 15.64 0.59 -0.02
C LEU A 190 15.04 1.99 -0.22
N LEU A 191 14.91 2.77 0.85
CA LEU A 191 14.42 4.14 0.76
C LEU A 191 15.41 5.07 0.05
N ASN A 192 16.72 4.89 0.29
CA ASN A 192 17.75 5.64 -0.43
C ASN A 192 17.77 5.30 -1.93
N GLY A 193 17.40 4.08 -2.31
CA GLY A 193 17.27 3.68 -3.72
C GLY A 193 16.15 4.39 -4.49
N LEU A 194 15.22 5.07 -3.81
CA LEU A 194 14.14 5.85 -4.42
C LEU A 194 14.48 7.34 -4.64
N ILE A 195 15.58 7.83 -4.07
CA ILE A 195 15.99 9.24 -4.05
C ILE A 195 17.19 9.43 -4.99
#